data_AF-A0A804M7S4-F1
#
_entry.id   AF-A0A804M7S4-F1
#
_cell.length_a   1.000
_cell.length_b   1.000
_cell.length_c   1.000
_cell.angle_alpha   90.00
_cell.angle_beta   90.00
_cell.angle_gamma   90.00
#
_symmetry.space_group_name_H-M   'P 1'
#
loop_
_entity.id
_entity.type
_entity.pdbx_description
1 polymer ?
#
loop_
_entity_poly.entity_id
_entity_poly.type
_entity_poly.pdbx_seq_one_letter_code
_entity_poly.pdbx_strand_id
1 'polypeptide(L)'
;MITNLIKEGLVEEAEDMFSSMQNAGCEPNSRLLNHVVRELLKKNEIVRAGAYLSKIDERNFSLEHLTAMLLVDLFSSKGTCREHIRFLPAKYHFLAEASP
;
A
#
# COMPACT_ATOMS: atom_id res chain seq x y z
N MET A 1 6.40 1.97 14.11
CA MET A 1 7.47 2.92 13.70
C MET A 1 7.36 3.22 12.23
N ILE A 2 7.59 2.25 11.33
CA ILE A 2 7.47 2.43 9.86
C ILE A 2 6.16 3.14 9.47
N THR A 3 5.01 2.65 9.95
CA THR A 3 3.71 3.26 9.63
C THR A 3 3.51 4.65 10.25
N ASN A 4 4.20 4.99 11.34
CA ASN A 4 4.16 6.34 11.93
C ASN A 4 5.02 7.31 11.11
N LEU A 5 6.20 6.88 10.64
CA LEU A 5 7.03 7.67 9.73
C LEU A 5 6.24 8.02 8.45
N ILE A 6 5.53 7.05 7.86
CA ILE A 6 4.65 7.30 6.71
C ILE A 6 3.56 8.31 7.08
N LYS A 7 2.91 8.17 8.25
CA LYS A 7 1.90 9.15 8.73
C LYS A 7 2.47 10.55 8.89
N GLU A 8 3.73 10.68 9.27
CA GLU A 8 4.45 11.94 9.44
C GLU A 8 4.98 12.51 8.10
N GLY A 9 4.88 11.75 7.00
CA GLY A 9 5.37 12.14 5.67
C GLY A 9 6.84 11.78 5.43
N LEU A 10 7.47 11.08 6.38
CA LEU A 10 8.85 10.63 6.34
C LEU A 10 8.94 9.28 5.60
N VAL A 11 8.51 9.28 4.33
CA VAL A 11 8.33 8.05 3.55
C VAL A 11 9.66 7.39 3.21
N GLU A 12 10.70 8.16 2.86
CA GLU A 12 12.04 7.60 2.58
C GLU A 12 12.65 6.94 3.82
N GLU A 13 12.51 7.58 4.99
CA GLU A 13 12.99 7.02 6.26
C GLU A 13 12.23 5.74 6.64
N ALA A 14 10.94 5.66 6.28
CA ALA A 14 10.16 4.44 6.43
C ALA A 14 10.67 3.31 5.52
N GLU A 15 11.04 3.62 4.27
CA GLU A 15 11.64 2.65 3.33
C GLU A 15 13.01 2.17 3.80
N ASP A 16 13.86 3.07 4.30
CA ASP A 16 15.19 2.73 4.84
C ASP A 16 15.05 1.83 6.07
N MET A 17 14.10 2.15 6.97
CA MET A 17 13.81 1.33 8.13
C MET A 17 13.25 -0.04 7.73
N PHE A 18 12.34 -0.09 6.76
CA PHE A 18 11.78 -1.33 6.24
C PHE A 18 12.87 -2.21 5.61
N SER A 19 13.73 -1.63 4.76
CA SER A 19 14.86 -2.33 4.14
C SER A 19 15.85 -2.85 5.17
N SER A 20 16.16 -2.05 6.20
CA SER A 20 17.05 -2.45 7.29
C SER A 20 16.50 -3.63 8.09
N MET A 21 15.18 -3.62 8.37
CA MET A 21 14.50 -4.74 9.02
C MET A 21 14.64 -6.03 8.18
N GLN A 22 14.44 -5.96 6.87
CA GLN A 22 14.59 -7.12 5.99
C GLN A 22 16.03 -7.61 5.91
N ASN A 23 17.01 -6.70 5.80
CA ASN A 23 18.44 -7.05 5.78
C ASN A 23 18.92 -7.72 7.08
N ALA A 24 18.26 -7.43 8.20
CA ALA A 24 18.48 -8.10 9.48
C ALA A 24 17.82 -9.50 9.56
N GLY A 25 17.18 -9.98 8.49
CA GLY A 25 16.45 -11.25 8.45
C GLY A 25 15.07 -11.20 9.11
N CYS A 26 14.57 -10.00 9.46
CA CYS A 26 13.23 -9.83 10.00
C CYS A 26 12.23 -9.64 8.86
N GLU A 27 11.43 -10.67 8.59
CA GLU A 27 10.43 -10.61 7.53
C GLU A 27 9.17 -9.81 7.93
N PRO A 28 8.62 -8.97 7.04
CA PRO A 28 7.39 -8.25 7.29
C PRO A 28 6.20 -9.21 7.34
N ASN A 29 5.38 -9.11 8.39
CA ASN A 29 4.14 -9.88 8.49
C ASN A 29 2.98 -9.23 7.69
N SER A 30 1.93 -10.01 7.43
CA SER A 30 0.73 -9.58 6.69
C SER A 30 0.15 -8.26 7.22
N ARG A 31 0.02 -8.14 8.55
CA ARG A 31 -0.56 -6.97 9.21
C ARG A 31 0.27 -5.71 8.95
N LEU A 32 1.59 -5.81 9.00
CA LEU A 32 2.49 -4.69 8.74
C LEU A 32 2.36 -4.23 7.29
N LEU A 33 2.44 -5.14 6.31
CA LEU A 33 2.32 -4.79 4.89
C LEU A 33 0.98 -4.12 4.59
N ASN A 34 -0.12 -4.69 5.07
CA ASN A 34 -1.45 -4.08 4.92
C ASN A 34 -1.52 -2.69 5.56
N HIS A 35 -0.93 -2.49 6.74
CA HIS A 35 -0.92 -1.18 7.39
C HIS A 35 -0.06 -0.17 6.63
N VAL A 36 1.10 -0.58 6.08
CA VAL A 36 1.94 0.28 5.23
C VAL A 36 1.18 0.71 3.98
N VAL A 37 0.52 -0.22 3.27
CA VAL A 37 -0.33 0.11 2.10
C VAL A 37 -1.37 1.15 2.50
N ARG A 38 -2.09 0.96 3.61
CA ARG A 38 -3.13 1.91 4.06
C ARG A 38 -2.57 3.31 4.32
N GLU A 39 -1.41 3.43 4.96
CA GLU A 39 -0.82 4.74 5.23
C GLU A 39 -0.25 5.40 3.96
N LEU A 40 0.32 4.64 3.04
CA LEU A 40 0.77 5.15 1.74
C LEU A 40 -0.41 5.66 0.89
N LEU A 41 -1.52 4.91 0.85
CA LEU A 41 -2.74 5.35 0.16
C LEU A 41 -3.27 6.68 0.73
N LYS A 42 -3.29 6.84 2.06
CA LYS A 42 -3.69 8.10 2.72
C LYS A 42 -2.73 9.27 2.42
N LYS A 43 -1.48 8.98 2.08
CA LYS A 43 -0.47 9.97 1.66
C LYS A 43 -0.41 10.17 0.15
N ASN A 44 -1.29 9.51 -0.61
CA ASN A 44 -1.28 9.51 -2.07
C ASN A 44 0.02 8.96 -2.70
N GLU A 45 0.74 8.12 -1.97
CA GLU A 45 1.97 7.45 -2.40
C GLU A 45 1.65 6.19 -3.21
N ILE A 46 0.92 6.35 -4.32
CA ILE A 46 0.27 5.23 -5.04
C ILE A 46 1.27 4.24 -5.63
N VAL A 47 2.39 4.75 -6.18
CA VAL A 47 3.46 3.88 -6.74
C VAL A 47 4.05 2.99 -5.66
N ARG A 48 4.35 3.56 -4.49
CA ARG A 48 4.84 2.79 -3.34
C ARG A 48 3.79 1.83 -2.81
N ALA A 49 2.53 2.27 -2.66
CA ALA A 49 1.44 1.40 -2.26
C ALA A 49 1.32 0.18 -3.20
N GLY A 50 1.50 0.36 -4.50
CA GLY A 50 1.58 -0.71 -5.50
C GLY A 50 2.69 -1.71 -5.22
N ALA A 51 3.91 -1.23 -4.91
CA ALA A 51 5.04 -2.10 -4.56
C ALA A 51 4.77 -2.93 -3.30
N TYR A 52 4.12 -2.37 -2.28
CA TYR A 52 3.75 -3.14 -1.07
C TYR A 52 2.59 -4.11 -1.30
N LEU A 53 1.65 -3.80 -2.20
CA LEU A 53 0.62 -4.75 -2.65
C LEU A 53 1.26 -5.96 -3.36
N SER A 54 2.26 -5.73 -4.22
CA SER A 54 3.03 -6.83 -4.80
C SER A 54 3.70 -7.70 -3.74
N LYS A 55 4.27 -7.11 -2.68
CA LYS A 55 4.85 -7.88 -1.56
C LYS A 55 3.82 -8.71 -0.79
N ILE A 56 2.56 -8.24 -0.68
CA ILE A 56 1.45 -8.99 -0.10
C ILE A 56 1.14 -10.22 -0.98
N ASP A 57 1.01 -10.02 -2.29
CA ASP A 57 0.73 -11.10 -3.25
C ASP A 57 1.87 -12.13 -3.31
N GLU A 58 3.14 -11.68 -3.38
CA GLU A 58 4.33 -12.54 -3.40
C GLU A 58 4.41 -13.48 -2.18
N ARG A 59 3.90 -13.03 -1.03
CA ARG A 59 3.87 -13.79 0.23
C ARG A 59 2.54 -14.51 0.45
N ASN A 60 1.63 -14.49 -0.52
CA ASN A 60 0.28 -15.05 -0.43
C ASN A 60 -0.51 -14.55 0.79
N PHE A 61 -0.24 -13.31 1.24
CA PHE A 61 -0.99 -12.69 2.31
C PHE A 61 -2.33 -12.17 1.81
N SER A 62 -3.33 -12.17 2.69
CA SER A 62 -4.63 -11.60 2.38
C SER A 62 -4.60 -10.07 2.43
N LEU A 63 -5.38 -9.46 1.53
CA LEU A 63 -5.70 -8.05 1.62
C LEU A 63 -6.74 -7.84 2.73
N GLU A 64 -6.39 -7.05 3.75
CA GLU A 64 -7.31 -6.73 4.84
C GLU A 64 -8.48 -5.88 4.33
N HIS A 65 -9.66 -6.08 4.91
CA HIS A 65 -10.89 -5.38 4.49
C HIS A 65 -10.73 -3.86 4.42
N LEU A 66 -10.11 -3.25 5.45
CA LEU A 66 -9.83 -1.81 5.47
C LEU A 66 -8.87 -1.37 4.35
N THR A 67 -7.93 -2.23 3.96
CA THR A 67 -7.02 -1.94 2.84
C THR A 67 -7.79 -1.97 1.52
N ALA A 68 -8.67 -2.95 1.34
CA ALA A 68 -9.55 -3.02 0.17
C ALA A 68 -10.49 -1.81 0.06
N MET A 69 -11.07 -1.35 1.18
CA MET A 69 -11.91 -0.14 1.19
C MET A 69 -11.14 1.10 0.72
N LEU A 70 -9.92 1.33 1.22
CA LEU A 70 -9.12 2.47 0.77
C LEU A 70 -8.73 2.38 -0.71
N LEU A 71 -8.56 1.18 -1.25
CA LEU A 71 -8.35 0.99 -2.69
C LEU A 71 -9.61 1.38 -3.47
N VAL A 72 -10.79 0.89 -3.07
CA VAL A 72 -12.07 1.29 -3.69
C VAL A 72 -12.23 2.82 -3.64
N ASP A 73 -12.01 3.44 -2.47
CA ASP A 73 -12.08 4.90 -2.31
C ASP A 73 -11.11 5.63 -3.24
N LEU A 74 -9.88 5.11 -3.41
CA LEU A 74 -8.92 5.64 -4.37
C LEU A 74 -9.44 5.57 -5.81
N PHE A 75 -10.02 4.43 -6.23
CA PHE A 75 -10.58 4.26 -7.57
C PHE A 75 -11.79 5.16 -7.82
N SER A 76 -12.64 5.36 -6.81
CA SER A 76 -13.81 6.24 -6.89
C SER A 76 -13.45 7.73 -6.81
N SER A 77 -12.26 8.07 -6.31
CA SER A 77 -11.82 9.46 -6.22
C SER A 77 -11.67 10.07 -7.62
N LYS A 78 -12.38 11.18 -7.89
CA LYS A 78 -12.25 11.94 -9.14
C LYS A 78 -10.92 12.69 -9.26
N GLY A 79 -9.99 12.46 -8.32
CA GLY A 79 -8.76 13.21 -8.17
C GLY A 79 -7.70 12.87 -9.22
N THR A 80 -6.62 13.66 -9.20
CA THR A 80 -5.42 13.52 -10.05
C THR A 80 -4.73 12.17 -9.95
N CYS A 81 -5.08 11.36 -8.94
CA CYS A 81 -4.49 10.05 -8.69
C CYS A 81 -4.84 9.01 -9.76
N ARG A 82 -5.82 9.28 -10.64
CA ARG A 82 -6.26 8.36 -11.70
C ARG A 82 -5.12 7.93 -12.62
N GLU A 83 -4.16 8.82 -12.88
CA GLU A 83 -2.97 8.51 -13.69
C GLU A 83 -2.02 7.53 -13.01
N HIS A 84 -2.02 7.50 -11.68
CA HIS A 84 -1.15 6.62 -10.89
C HIS A 84 -1.78 5.27 -10.58
N ILE A 85 -3.11 5.14 -10.70
CA ILE A 85 -3.81 3.87 -10.50
C ILE A 85 -3.21 2.74 -11.36
N ARG A 86 -2.71 3.06 -12.57
CA ARG A 86 -2.04 2.09 -13.45
C ARG A 86 -0.79 1.44 -12.86
N PHE A 87 -0.22 2.01 -11.79
CA PHE A 87 0.94 1.46 -11.09
C PHE A 87 0.55 0.47 -9.98
N LEU A 88 -0.74 0.36 -9.65
CA LEU A 88 -1.21 -0.73 -8.80
C LEU A 88 -1.15 -2.05 -9.58
N PRO A 89 -0.96 -3.20 -8.90
CA PRO A 89 -1.02 -4.49 -9.57
C PRO A 89 -2.39 -4.70 -10.22
N ALA A 90 -2.40 -5.20 -11.46
CA ALA A 90 -3.61 -5.33 -12.28
C ALA A 90 -4.73 -6.13 -11.60
N LYS A 91 -4.36 -7.09 -10.74
CA LYS A 91 -5.30 -7.87 -9.92
C LYS A 91 -6.16 -7.01 -9.01
N TYR A 92 -5.77 -5.79 -8.63
CA TYR A 92 -6.60 -4.92 -7.80
C TYR A 92 -7.51 -4.00 -8.61
N HIS A 93 -7.36 -3.93 -9.93
CA HIS A 93 -8.14 -3.02 -10.77
C HIS A 93 -9.64 -3.38 -10.82
N PHE A 94 -10.02 -4.63 -10.57
CA PHE A 94 -11.44 -5.00 -10.46
C PHE A 94 -12.15 -4.28 -9.30
N LEU A 95 -11.41 -3.78 -8.29
CA LEU A 95 -11.98 -2.98 -7.21
C LEU A 95 -12.54 -1.64 -7.70
N ALA A 96 -12.13 -1.19 -8.90
CA ALA A 96 -12.76 -0.04 -9.55
C ALA A 96 -14.22 -0.32 -9.97
N GLU A 97 -14.54 -1.58 -10.30
CA GLU A 97 -15.89 -2.00 -10.70
C GLU A 97 -16.82 -2.25 -9.50
N ALA A 98 -16.23 -2.42 -8.30
CA ALA A 98 -16.98 -2.57 -7.05
C ALA A 98 -17.49 -1.23 -6.48
N SER A 99 -17.17 -0.10 -7.14
CA SER A 99 -17.71 1.21 -6.78
C SER A 99 -19.21 1.27 -7.11
N PRO A 100 -20.08 1.68 -6.18
CA PRO A 100 -21.50 1.90 -6.45
C PRO A 100 -21.76 3.03 -7.44
#